data_AF-A0A7S1M8H2-F1
#
_entry.id   AF-A0A7S1M8H2-F1
#
_cell.length_a   1.000
_cell.length_b   1.000
_cell.length_c   1.000
_cell.angle_alpha   90.00
_cell.angle_beta   90.00
_cell.angle_gamma   90.00
#
_symmetry.space_group_name_H-M   'P 1'
#
loop_
_entity.id
_entity.type
_entity.pdbx_description
1 polymer ?
#
loop_
_entity_poly.entity_id
_entity_poly.type
_entity_poly.pdbx_seq_one_letter_code
_entity_poly.pdbx_strand_id
1 'polypeptide(L)'
;AKLRMSVGCAVATIMNCADNSGAKNLYIMAVKGVGGRLNKIPKCGPGDMVLCTCKKGKPELRKKVLKGVVIRQKKCWRRKDGVFVYFEDNAGVIVNDKGEMKGSAIQ
;
A
#
# COMPACT_ATOMS: atom_id res chain seq x y z
N ALA A 1 -6.55 17.16 4.09
CA ALA A 1 -7.45 16.04 3.74
C ALA A 1 -7.00 15.39 2.43
N LYS A 2 -7.08 14.07 2.30
CA LYS A 2 -6.72 13.36 1.06
C LYS A 2 -7.77 13.62 -0.02
N LEU A 3 -7.32 13.99 -1.23
CA LEU A 3 -8.19 14.18 -2.39
C LEU A 3 -8.61 12.83 -2.99
N ARG A 4 -9.79 12.80 -3.59
CA ARG A 4 -10.26 11.62 -4.33
C ARG A 4 -9.37 11.39 -5.55
N MET A 5 -8.89 10.16 -5.70
CA MET A 5 -8.05 9.72 -6.81
C MET A 5 -8.49 8.34 -7.30
N SER A 6 -8.08 7.99 -8.52
CA SER A 6 -8.23 6.62 -9.03
C SER A 6 -7.42 5.66 -8.16
N VAL A 7 -8.07 4.63 -7.63
CA VAL A 7 -7.43 3.59 -6.82
C VAL A 7 -7.07 2.39 -7.69
N GLY A 8 -5.81 1.96 -7.63
CA GLY A 8 -5.25 0.91 -8.47
C GLY A 8 -4.98 -0.41 -7.76
N CYS A 9 -4.85 -0.39 -6.44
CA CYS A 9 -4.60 -1.58 -5.64
C CYS A 9 -5.91 -2.05 -4.96
N ALA A 10 -6.04 -3.35 -4.75
CA ALA A 10 -7.17 -3.94 -4.05
C ALA A 10 -6.69 -4.96 -3.02
N VAL A 11 -7.60 -5.40 -2.15
CA VAL A 11 -7.36 -6.62 -1.36
C VAL A 11 -6.92 -7.75 -2.29
N ALA A 12 -5.98 -8.58 -1.82
CA ALA A 12 -5.27 -9.61 -2.57
C ALA A 12 -4.22 -9.14 -3.60
N THR A 13 -4.03 -7.82 -3.76
CA THR A 13 -2.91 -7.31 -4.57
C THR A 13 -1.57 -7.59 -3.88
N ILE A 14 -0.59 -8.05 -4.65
CA ILE A 14 0.82 -8.12 -4.23
C ILE A 14 1.54 -6.90 -4.78
N MET A 15 2.16 -6.12 -3.90
CA MET A 15 2.98 -4.96 -4.24
C MET A 15 4.41 -5.13 -3.73
N ASN A 16 5.34 -4.36 -4.27
CA ASN A 16 6.72 -4.34 -3.81
C ASN A 16 6.80 -3.65 -2.44
N CYS A 17 7.72 -4.11 -1.60
CA CYS A 17 8.12 -3.37 -0.41
C CYS A 17 9.26 -2.44 -0.82
N ALA A 18 9.06 -1.13 -0.65
CA ALA A 18 10.01 -0.10 -1.03
C ALA A 18 10.84 0.41 0.15
N ASP A 19 10.84 -0.29 1.29
CA ASP A 19 11.64 0.08 2.44
C ASP A 19 12.82 -0.89 2.67
N ASN A 20 13.79 -0.46 3.46
CA ASN A 20 14.93 -1.29 3.86
C ASN A 20 14.62 -2.22 5.06
N SER A 21 13.35 -2.50 5.36
CA SER A 21 12.96 -3.35 6.51
C SER A 21 13.32 -4.83 6.31
N GLY A 22 13.55 -5.25 5.05
CA GLY A 22 13.86 -6.63 4.65
C GLY A 22 12.65 -7.44 4.18
N ALA A 23 11.47 -6.81 4.05
CA ALA A 23 10.39 -7.34 3.23
C ALA A 23 10.67 -7.06 1.74
N LYS A 24 10.28 -7.97 0.85
CA LYS A 24 10.35 -7.78 -0.62
C LYS A 24 8.98 -7.57 -1.24
N ASN A 25 7.99 -8.30 -0.76
CA ASN A 25 6.62 -8.24 -1.30
C ASN A 25 5.60 -8.15 -0.17
N LEU A 26 4.66 -7.22 -0.33
CA LEU A 26 3.54 -6.99 0.58
C LEU A 26 2.25 -7.46 -0.09
N TYR A 27 1.52 -8.34 0.59
CA TYR A 27 0.19 -8.80 0.18
C TYR A 27 -0.87 -8.06 0.97
N ILE A 28 -1.76 -7.33 0.28
CA ILE A 28 -2.80 -6.52 0.91
C ILE A 28 -3.94 -7.40 1.40
N MET A 29 -4.26 -7.31 2.70
CA MET A 29 -5.35 -8.03 3.34
C MET A 29 -6.59 -7.16 3.56
N ALA A 30 -6.40 -5.89 3.93
CA ALA A 30 -7.50 -4.97 4.16
C ALA A 30 -7.05 -3.52 3.97
N VAL A 31 -8.00 -2.63 3.75
CA VAL A 31 -7.77 -1.18 3.59
C VAL A 31 -8.45 -0.44 4.72
N LYS A 32 -7.73 0.45 5.40
CA LYS A 32 -8.29 1.25 6.50
C LYS A 32 -9.25 2.30 5.95
N GLY A 33 -10.39 2.47 6.62
CA GLY A 33 -11.36 3.54 6.29
C GLY A 33 -12.27 3.26 5.09
N VAL A 34 -12.31 2.02 4.59
CA VAL A 34 -13.25 1.62 3.53
C VAL A 34 -14.50 1.02 4.16
N GLY A 35 -15.66 1.63 3.91
CA GLY A 35 -16.96 1.08 4.30
C GLY A 35 -17.33 -0.19 3.52
N GLY A 36 -18.08 -1.08 4.16
CA GLY A 36 -18.61 -2.30 3.55
C GLY A 36 -19.69 -1.99 2.50
N ARG A 37 -19.66 -2.73 1.39
CA ARG A 37 -20.72 -2.72 0.37
C ARG A 37 -20.75 -4.10 -0.29
N LEU A 38 -21.96 -4.62 -0.53
CA LEU A 38 -22.17 -5.90 -1.19
C LEU A 38 -21.38 -5.96 -2.52
N ASN A 39 -20.65 -7.06 -2.73
CA ASN A 39 -19.82 -7.33 -3.90
C ASN A 39 -18.70 -6.32 -4.19
N LYS A 40 -18.38 -5.40 -3.25
CA LYS A 40 -17.30 -4.43 -3.42
C LYS A 40 -16.03 -4.93 -2.72
N ILE A 41 -15.00 -5.22 -3.51
CA ILE A 41 -13.66 -5.46 -2.98
C ILE A 41 -13.07 -4.11 -2.50
N PRO A 42 -12.54 -4.02 -1.27
CA PRO A 42 -11.86 -2.82 -0.80
C PRO A 42 -10.64 -2.48 -1.67
N LYS A 43 -10.53 -1.21 -2.04
CA LYS A 43 -9.48 -0.68 -2.91
C LYS A 43 -8.71 0.44 -2.21
N CYS A 44 -7.45 0.61 -2.59
CA CYS A 44 -6.53 1.61 -2.07
C CYS A 44 -5.67 2.21 -3.18
N GLY A 45 -5.12 3.38 -2.91
CA GLY A 45 -4.12 4.04 -3.72
C GLY A 45 -3.10 4.79 -2.87
N PRO A 46 -2.23 5.61 -3.48
CA PRO A 46 -1.18 6.33 -2.78
C PRO A 46 -1.67 7.09 -1.55
N GLY A 47 -0.97 6.92 -0.42
CA GLY A 47 -1.30 7.51 0.87
C GLY A 47 -2.38 6.79 1.68
N ASP A 48 -2.96 5.69 1.19
CA ASP A 48 -3.86 4.86 2.01
C ASP A 48 -3.08 3.91 2.91
N MET A 49 -3.54 3.79 4.15
CA MET A 49 -3.06 2.78 5.10
C MET A 49 -3.76 1.44 4.86
N VAL A 50 -2.98 0.38 4.80
CA VAL A 50 -3.42 -0.99 4.55
C VAL A 50 -2.92 -1.94 5.63
N LEU A 51 -3.65 -3.03 5.82
CA LEU A 51 -3.13 -4.21 6.51
C LEU A 51 -2.53 -5.13 5.45
N CYS A 52 -1.31 -5.59 5.68
CA CYS A 52 -0.57 -6.42 4.74
C CYS A 52 0.23 -7.53 5.44
N THR A 53 0.61 -8.54 4.67
CA THR A 53 1.54 -9.60 5.11
C THR A 53 2.74 -9.67 4.18
N CYS A 54 3.91 -9.95 4.73
CA CYS A 54 5.11 -10.18 3.93
C CYS A 54 5.08 -11.60 3.33
N LYS A 55 5.02 -11.71 2.00
CA LYS A 55 5.06 -13.01 1.30
C LYS A 55 6.48 -13.48 1.03
N LYS A 56 7.37 -12.56 0.64
CA LYS A 56 8.80 -12.78 0.40
C LYS A 56 9.59 -11.75 1.20
N GLY A 57 10.62 -12.18 1.93
CA GLY A 57 11.43 -11.32 2.80
C GLY A 57 11.97 -12.08 4.01
N LYS A 58 12.50 -11.34 5.00
CA LYS A 58 13.00 -11.89 6.26
C LYS A 58 11.95 -12.79 6.95
N PRO A 59 12.33 -13.98 7.49
CA PRO A 59 11.40 -14.90 8.15
C PRO A 59 10.59 -14.25 9.27
N GLU A 60 11.19 -13.34 10.03
CA GLU A 60 10.57 -12.64 11.18
C GLU A 60 9.36 -11.77 10.82
N LEU A 61 9.31 -11.29 9.56
CA LEU A 61 8.22 -10.45 9.04
C LEU A 61 7.12 -11.27 8.38
N ARG A 62 7.40 -12.53 8.02
CA ARG A 62 6.43 -13.43 7.39
C ARG A 62 5.44 -13.92 8.44
N LYS A 63 4.25 -14.32 7.99
CA LYS A 63 3.15 -14.85 8.83
C LYS A 63 2.63 -13.88 9.91
N LYS A 64 3.07 -12.61 9.92
CA LYS A 64 2.55 -11.54 10.78
C LYS A 64 1.73 -10.56 9.95
N VAL A 65 0.64 -10.07 10.54
CA VAL A 65 -0.10 -8.95 9.99
C VAL A 65 0.63 -7.66 10.36
N LEU A 66 0.93 -6.85 9.36
CA LEU A 66 1.65 -5.59 9.47
C LEU A 66 0.78 -4.46 8.90
N LYS A 67 0.99 -3.24 9.38
CA LYS A 67 0.44 -2.05 8.74
C LYS A 67 1.42 -1.57 7.66
N GLY A 68 0.88 -1.04 6.58
CA GLY A 68 1.67 -0.43 5.53
C GLY A 68 0.96 0.76 4.92
N VAL A 69 1.71 1.58 4.19
CA VAL A 69 1.20 2.70 3.40
C VAL A 69 1.57 2.47 1.94
N VAL A 70 0.60 2.62 1.05
CA VAL A 70 0.85 2.57 -0.41
C VAL A 70 1.53 3.86 -0.83
N ILE A 71 2.69 3.78 -1.47
CA ILE A 71 3.46 4.95 -1.91
C ILE A 71 3.47 5.13 -3.43
N ARG A 72 3.44 4.03 -4.19
CA ARG A 72 3.45 4.02 -5.66
C ARG A 72 2.31 3.18 -6.20
N GLN A 73 1.79 3.58 -7.35
CA GLN A 73 0.68 2.92 -8.03
C GLN A 73 0.85 2.98 -9.56
N LYS A 74 0.69 1.82 -10.22
CA LYS A 74 0.67 1.67 -11.69
C LYS A 74 -0.54 2.32 -12.36
N LYS A 75 -1.71 2.25 -11.74
CA LYS A 75 -2.93 2.85 -12.30
C LYS A 75 -2.80 4.37 -12.28
N CYS A 76 -2.98 5.02 -13.42
CA CYS A 76 -2.92 6.48 -13.51
C CYS A 76 -4.01 7.16 -12.67
N TRP A 77 -3.68 8.32 -12.10
CA TRP A 77 -4.64 9.21 -11.47
C TRP A 77 -4.40 10.66 -11.88
N ARG A 78 -5.46 11.45 -11.84
CA ARG A 78 -5.45 12.87 -12.19
C ARG A 78 -5.07 13.71 -10.97
N ARG A 79 -4.07 14.58 -11.11
CA ARG A 79 -3.71 15.62 -10.16
C ARG A 79 -4.61 16.86 -10.34
N LYS A 80 -4.57 17.78 -9.37
CA LYS A 80 -5.38 19.01 -9.37
C LYS A 80 -5.10 19.91 -10.57
N ASP A 81 -3.85 19.95 -11.00
CA ASP A 81 -3.36 20.67 -12.20
C ASP A 81 -3.83 20.05 -13.52
N GLY A 82 -4.51 18.89 -13.48
CA GLY A 82 -5.01 18.19 -14.67
C GLY A 82 -4.07 17.13 -15.23
N VAL A 83 -2.84 17.04 -14.73
CA VAL A 83 -1.84 16.07 -15.21
C VAL A 83 -2.18 14.67 -14.69
N PHE A 84 -2.06 13.67 -15.56
CA PHE A 84 -2.16 12.26 -15.18
C PHE A 84 -0.78 11.72 -14.82
N VAL A 85 -0.66 11.13 -13.63
CA VAL A 85 0.59 10.53 -13.14
C VAL A 85 0.38 9.04 -12.91
N TYR A 86 1.39 8.24 -13.21
CA TYR A 86 1.47 6.82 -12.90
C TYR A 86 2.91 6.43 -12.57
N PHE A 87 3.10 5.32 -11.88
CA PHE A 87 4.40 4.76 -11.56
C PHE A 87 4.64 3.47 -12.33
N GLU A 88 5.91 3.09 -12.47
CA GLU A 88 6.28 1.82 -13.10
C GLU A 88 5.80 0.62 -12.28
N ASP A 89 5.76 0.71 -10.95
CA ASP A 89 5.36 -0.37 -10.06
C ASP A 89 4.32 0.04 -9.00
N ASN A 90 3.72 -0.98 -8.37
CA ASN A 90 2.95 -0.79 -7.14
C ASN A 90 3.90 -1.05 -5.98
N ALA A 91 4.00 -0.10 -5.06
CA ALA A 91 4.89 -0.25 -3.91
C ALA A 91 4.29 0.35 -2.64
N GLY A 92 4.67 -0.23 -1.50
CA GLY A 92 4.33 0.26 -0.18
C GLY A 92 5.49 0.13 0.80
N VAL A 93 5.33 0.76 1.96
CA VAL A 93 6.28 0.75 3.07
C VAL A 93 5.59 0.22 4.33
N ILE A 94 6.34 -0.44 5.21
CA ILE A 94 5.80 -0.95 6.48
C ILE A 94 5.81 0.17 7.52
N VAL A 95 4.70 0.30 8.24
CA VAL A 95 4.52 1.31 9.30
C VAL A 95 4.09 0.66 10.62
N ASN A 96 4.31 1.36 11.72
CA ASN A 96 3.83 0.97 13.04
C ASN A 96 2.38 1.44 13.27
N ASP A 97 1.83 1.18 14.45
CA ASP A 97 0.46 1.55 14.79
C ASP A 97 0.22 3.06 14.88
N LYS A 98 1.27 3.83 15.18
CA LYS A 98 1.27 5.30 15.18
C LYS A 98 1.40 5.90 13.77
N GLY A 99 1.74 5.08 12.76
CA GLY A 99 1.94 5.51 11.38
C GLY A 99 3.38 5.91 11.04
N GLU A 100 4.33 5.69 11.95
CA GLU A 100 5.76 5.91 11.69
C GLU A 100 6.32 4.74 10.89
N MET A 101 7.26 5.04 9.99
CA MET A 101 7.89 4.03 9.15
C MET A 101 8.76 3.09 10.00
N LYS A 102 8.65 1.78 9.73
CA LYS A 102 9.51 0.78 10.40
C LYS A 102 10.91 0.75 9.79
N GLY A 103 11.01 0.93 8.46
CA GLY A 103 12.27 1.17 7.77
C GLY A 103 12.84 2.55 8.07
N SER A 104 14.08 2.78 7.67
CA SER A 104 14.76 4.08 7.80
C SER A 104 14.91 4.79 6.45
N ALA A 105 14.83 4.04 5.33
CA ALA A 105 14.98 4.58 3.98
C ALA A 105 13.95 3.96 3.02
N ILE A 106 13.53 4.76 2.04
CA ILE A 106 12.62 4.37 0.95
C ILE A 106 13.42 4.33 -0.36
N GLN A 107 13.25 3.24 -1.13
CA GLN A 107 13.85 3.01 -2.44
C GLN A 107 12.84 3.25 -3.57
#